data_AF-A0AB35MU90-F1
#
_entry.id   AF-A0AB35MU90-F1
#
_cell.length_a   1.000
_cell.length_b   1.000
_cell.length_c   1.000
_cell.angle_alpha   90.00
_cell.angle_beta   90.00
_cell.angle_gamma   90.00
#
_symmetry.space_group_name_H-M   'P 1'
#
loop_
_entity.id
_entity.type
_entity.pdbx_description
1 polymer ?
#
loop_
_entity_poly.entity_id
_entity_poly.type
_entity_poly.pdbx_seq_one_letter_code
_entity_poly.pdbx_strand_id
1 'polypeptide(L)'
;MRAIRIIYFVIAILVALSAAFAIWIYYIKEGKDLLNFTISIVGFCIAVLALFIAVRTYTSIDSVNNITKMDGNILDNENYVISVPELVNRFQHSNEKELGEELFKSIEIKLKKESDTAVLFADTLQYMIDLIVLFPAVFNASDIDKLEYRKRMDSILVEVERRRGILHSISKGNAIQITETIKLFKAVVSYQSFVADRNFNIHADLLHVRGPILRNPVTKTIYHNYLGLYFNKKAMYVLSSSLGLKDVDILSIGGVDLLLDKVRSISPSHKEDAILYFRSACEQFERAHLACGDDIMWPGFIDYNKARTLFLLSLLTQEENQWLKIMETAIESRSKLNKMIEDVLTVHQDAKSYVNDTHLRNFFLYQEELARMVKLNILLGTKSPNSQENLSINYKGTLLSNASVEDIQQLLKPILSFSVVEKYQRELVDCLAVRCSNQVC
;
A
#
# COMPACT_ATOMS: atom_id res chain seq x y z
N MET A 1 29.47 -3.57 25.02
CA MET A 1 29.90 -4.61 26.00
C MET A 1 31.38 -4.52 26.43
N ARG A 2 32.38 -4.36 25.55
CA ARG A 2 33.81 -4.30 25.94
C ARG A 2 34.15 -3.13 26.89
N ALA A 3 33.67 -1.92 26.62
CA ALA A 3 33.92 -0.74 27.47
C ALA A 3 33.33 -0.87 28.89
N ILE A 4 32.14 -1.46 29.01
CA ILE A 4 31.48 -1.71 30.31
C ILE A 4 32.28 -2.71 31.16
N ARG A 5 32.85 -3.75 30.54
CA ARG A 5 33.74 -4.70 31.25
C ARG A 5 35.01 -4.03 31.77
N ILE A 6 35.57 -3.08 31.01
CA ILE A 6 36.75 -2.31 31.43
C ILE A 6 36.43 -1.46 32.66
N ILE A 7 35.27 -0.79 32.68
CA ILE A 7 34.84 0.01 33.84
C ILE A 7 34.68 -0.86 35.09
N TYR A 8 33.99 -2.01 34.99
CA TYR A 8 33.85 -2.94 36.12
C TYR A 8 35.19 -3.50 36.61
N PHE A 9 36.11 -3.76 35.68
CA PHE A 9 37.46 -4.23 36.00
C PHE A 9 38.29 -3.17 36.72
N VAL A 10 38.21 -1.90 36.29
CA VAL A 10 38.87 -0.77 36.96
C VAL A 10 38.30 -0.54 38.37
N ILE A 11 36.97 -0.63 38.54
CA ILE A 11 36.33 -0.53 39.86
C ILE A 11 36.82 -1.67 40.78
N ALA A 12 36.89 -2.90 40.27
CA ALA A 12 37.38 -4.04 41.05
C ALA A 12 38.84 -3.86 41.50
N ILE A 13 39.71 -3.36 40.62
CA ILE A 13 41.11 -3.05 40.96
C ILE A 13 41.20 -1.98 42.05
N LEU A 14 40.41 -0.91 41.94
CA LEU A 14 40.43 0.17 42.92
C LEU A 14 39.95 -0.29 44.30
N VAL A 15 38.92 -1.14 44.35
CA VAL A 15 38.45 -1.75 45.61
C VAL A 15 39.52 -2.66 46.21
N ALA A 16 40.19 -3.48 45.39
CA ALA A 16 41.28 -4.35 45.84
C ALA A 16 42.48 -3.56 46.38
N LEU A 17 42.87 -2.48 45.71
CA LEU A 17 43.93 -1.58 46.17
C LEU A 17 43.53 -0.90 47.49
N SER A 18 42.31 -0.39 47.60
CA SER A 18 41.80 0.23 48.84
C SER A 18 41.82 -0.74 50.01
N ALA A 19 41.41 -1.99 49.81
CA ALA A 19 41.48 -3.04 50.82
C ALA A 19 42.93 -3.38 51.22
N ALA A 20 43.86 -3.43 50.26
CA ALA A 20 45.28 -3.67 50.53
C ALA A 20 45.90 -2.53 51.35
N PHE A 21 45.62 -1.27 51.01
CA PHE A 21 46.05 -0.10 51.79
C PHE A 21 45.44 -0.11 53.21
N ALA A 22 44.21 -0.60 53.37
CA ALA A 22 43.56 -0.70 54.68
C ALA A 22 44.23 -1.69 55.62
N ILE A 23 44.58 -2.85 55.09
CA ILE A 23 45.33 -3.86 55.83
C ILE A 23 46.71 -3.30 56.19
N TRP A 24 47.39 -2.63 55.26
CA TRP A 24 48.72 -2.09 55.50
C TRP A 24 48.75 -1.00 56.58
N ILE A 25 47.81 -0.04 56.54
CA ILE A 25 47.73 1.06 57.53
C ILE A 25 47.30 0.55 58.90
N TYR A 26 46.43 -0.47 58.97
CA TYR A 26 46.06 -1.12 60.23
C TYR A 26 47.27 -1.70 60.97
N TYR A 27 48.26 -2.22 60.23
CA TYR A 27 49.49 -2.78 60.82
C TYR A 27 50.49 -1.73 61.33
N ILE A 28 50.39 -0.46 60.90
CA ILE A 28 51.37 0.60 61.23
C ILE A 28 51.14 1.24 62.62
N LYS A 29 50.04 0.92 63.33
CA LYS A 29 49.77 1.32 64.73
C LYS A 29 49.84 2.84 65.04
N GLU A 30 49.64 3.71 64.05
CA GLU A 30 49.50 5.15 64.28
C GLU A 30 48.01 5.54 64.29
N GLY A 31 47.45 5.74 65.50
CA GLY A 31 46.01 5.94 65.70
C GLY A 31 45.40 7.20 65.06
N LYS A 32 46.21 8.21 64.73
CA LYS A 32 45.75 9.45 64.06
C LYS A 32 45.53 9.25 62.56
N ASP A 33 46.30 8.34 61.96
CA ASP A 33 46.20 8.01 60.53
C ASP A 33 45.02 7.08 60.25
N LEU A 34 44.60 6.27 61.22
CA LEU A 34 43.45 5.37 61.07
C LEU A 34 42.13 6.14 60.85
N LEU A 35 41.92 7.27 61.53
CA LEU A 35 40.68 8.05 61.42
C LEU A 35 40.59 8.80 60.09
N ASN A 36 41.69 9.46 59.67
CA ASN A 36 41.78 10.09 58.35
C ASN A 36 41.61 9.04 57.24
N PHE A 37 42.22 7.88 57.40
CA PHE A 37 42.11 6.77 56.47
C PHE A 37 40.68 6.23 56.37
N THR A 38 39.99 6.07 57.50
CA THR A 38 38.59 5.62 57.52
C THR A 38 37.67 6.61 56.81
N ILE A 39 37.86 7.92 57.06
CA ILE A 39 37.12 8.98 56.37
C ILE A 39 37.41 8.94 54.85
N SER A 40 38.67 8.75 54.45
CA SER A 40 39.05 8.64 53.04
C SER A 40 38.46 7.40 52.35
N ILE A 41 38.43 6.24 53.02
CA ILE A 41 37.78 5.03 52.47
C ILE A 41 36.28 5.25 52.32
N VAL A 42 35.60 5.76 53.35
CA VAL A 42 34.15 5.98 53.29
C VAL A 42 33.82 6.99 52.19
N GLY A 43 34.61 8.07 52.07
CA GLY A 43 34.49 9.04 50.98
C GLY A 43 34.72 8.41 49.60
N PHE A 44 35.72 7.53 49.47
CA PHE A 44 35.97 6.77 48.25
C PHE A 44 34.79 5.84 47.89
N CYS A 45 34.23 5.11 48.86
CA CYS A 45 33.07 4.25 48.65
C CYS A 45 31.83 5.05 48.19
N ILE A 46 31.58 6.22 48.78
CA ILE A 46 30.49 7.11 48.38
C ILE A 46 30.71 7.60 46.94
N ALA A 47 31.93 8.00 46.59
CA ALA A 47 32.27 8.44 45.23
C ALA A 47 32.10 7.33 44.18
N VAL A 48 32.50 6.09 44.49
CA VAL A 48 32.31 4.92 43.60
C VAL A 48 30.83 4.61 43.42
N LEU A 49 30.03 4.67 44.49
CA LEU A 49 28.59 4.47 44.42
C LEU A 49 27.92 5.56 43.56
N ALA A 50 28.32 6.82 43.74
CA ALA A 50 27.85 7.94 42.94
C ALA A 50 28.21 7.76 41.45
N LEU A 51 29.45 7.35 41.14
CA LEU A 51 29.88 7.05 39.78
C LEU A 51 29.07 5.89 39.17
N PHE A 52 28.80 4.84 39.94
CA PHE A 52 27.98 3.72 39.47
C PHE A 52 26.55 4.16 39.14
N ILE A 53 25.92 4.96 40.01
CA ILE A 53 24.60 5.53 39.76
C ILE A 53 24.65 6.43 38.52
N ALA A 54 25.67 7.28 38.38
CA ALA A 54 25.84 8.16 37.23
C ALA A 54 26.02 7.38 35.92
N VAL A 55 26.85 6.33 35.90
CA VAL A 55 27.06 5.47 34.72
C VAL A 55 25.78 4.71 34.36
N ARG A 56 25.06 4.16 35.34
CA ARG A 56 23.78 3.49 35.10
C ARG A 56 22.73 4.46 34.58
N THR A 57 22.68 5.68 35.11
CA THR A 57 21.77 6.73 34.67
C THR A 57 22.11 7.19 33.26
N TYR A 58 23.39 7.47 32.97
CA TYR A 58 23.85 7.85 31.64
C TYR A 58 23.60 6.76 30.60
N THR A 59 23.93 5.49 30.90
CA THR A 59 23.66 4.37 29.97
C THR A 59 22.17 4.11 29.78
N SER A 60 21.34 4.32 30.81
CA SER A 60 19.88 4.26 30.68
C SER A 60 19.36 5.38 29.78
N ILE A 61 19.84 6.63 29.96
CA ILE A 61 19.45 7.77 29.13
C ILE A 61 19.92 7.57 27.69
N ASP A 62 21.16 7.13 27.47
CA ASP A 62 21.73 6.92 26.15
C ASP A 62 21.07 5.75 25.41
N SER A 63 20.76 4.65 26.12
CA SER A 63 19.98 3.54 25.56
C SER A 63 18.57 3.99 25.17
N VAL A 64 17.90 4.77 26.02
CA VAL A 64 16.58 5.34 25.71
C VAL A 64 16.70 6.25 24.50
N ASN A 65 17.69 7.14 24.47
CA ASN A 65 17.90 8.10 23.39
C ASN A 65 18.13 7.39 22.05
N ASN A 66 19.02 6.39 21.99
CA ASN A 66 19.28 5.60 20.79
C ASN A 66 18.06 4.82 20.29
N ILE A 67 17.18 4.35 21.20
CA ILE A 67 15.93 3.68 20.82
C ILE A 67 14.89 4.70 20.31
N THR A 68 14.86 5.91 20.86
CA THR A 68 13.87 6.95 20.54
C THR A 68 14.25 7.89 19.42
N LYS A 69 15.53 8.01 19.10
CA LYS A 69 16.03 8.96 18.11
C LYS A 69 15.33 8.68 16.79
N MET A 70 14.85 9.72 16.10
CA MET A 70 14.23 9.61 14.79
C MET A 70 14.74 10.64 13.78
N ASP A 71 15.97 11.13 13.98
CA ASP A 71 16.63 11.94 12.97
C ASP A 71 16.77 11.12 11.67
N GLY A 72 16.26 11.64 10.56
CA GLY A 72 16.24 10.93 9.28
C GLY A 72 15.07 9.95 9.08
N ASN A 73 13.98 10.10 9.85
CA ASN A 73 12.76 9.29 9.70
C ASN A 73 12.18 9.33 8.29
N ILE A 74 12.02 8.16 7.67
CA ILE A 74 11.47 8.02 6.32
C ILE A 74 10.00 8.47 6.21
N LEU A 75 9.23 8.41 7.31
CA LEU A 75 7.82 8.84 7.35
C LEU A 75 7.67 10.37 7.31
N ASP A 76 8.74 11.10 7.62
CA ASP A 76 8.84 12.55 7.52
C ASP A 76 9.46 13.02 6.18
N ASN A 77 9.98 12.10 5.37
CA ASN A 77 10.64 12.45 4.11
C ASN A 77 9.62 12.86 3.04
N GLU A 78 9.59 14.16 2.73
CA GLU A 78 8.69 14.76 1.74
C GLU A 78 9.08 14.46 0.28
N ASN A 79 10.27 13.89 0.05
CA ASN A 79 10.76 13.51 -1.27
C ASN A 79 10.75 11.99 -1.51
N TYR A 80 10.07 11.23 -0.64
CA TYR A 80 10.04 9.78 -0.74
C TYR A 80 9.17 9.31 -1.92
N VAL A 81 9.68 8.35 -2.68
CA VAL A 81 9.03 7.73 -3.86
C VAL A 81 9.25 6.22 -3.83
N ILE A 82 8.29 5.44 -4.32
CA ILE A 82 8.44 3.98 -4.41
C ILE A 82 9.36 3.62 -5.58
N SER A 83 10.41 2.84 -5.31
CA SER A 83 11.24 2.23 -6.35
C SER A 83 10.57 0.95 -6.90
N VAL A 84 9.71 1.10 -7.90
CA VAL A 84 9.07 -0.05 -8.57
C VAL A 84 10.10 -1.04 -9.16
N PRO A 85 11.18 -0.60 -9.83
CA PRO A 85 12.19 -1.52 -10.34
C PRO A 85 12.79 -2.41 -9.25
N GLU A 86 13.03 -1.85 -8.06
CA GLU A 86 13.57 -2.61 -6.93
C GLU A 86 12.58 -3.67 -6.42
N LEU A 87 11.29 -3.31 -6.30
CA LEU A 87 10.24 -4.24 -5.91
C LEU A 87 10.09 -5.39 -6.92
N VAL A 88 10.05 -5.07 -8.21
CA VAL A 88 9.90 -6.05 -9.30
C VAL A 88 11.12 -6.97 -9.35
N ASN A 89 12.33 -6.41 -9.23
CA ASN A 89 13.55 -7.20 -9.23
C ASN A 89 13.65 -8.14 -8.01
N ARG A 90 13.11 -7.72 -6.87
CA ARG A 90 13.12 -8.51 -5.63
C ARG A 90 12.13 -9.68 -5.66
N PHE A 91 10.94 -9.48 -6.24
CA PHE A 91 9.83 -10.44 -6.16
C PHE A 91 9.56 -11.13 -7.51
N GLN A 92 10.57 -11.79 -8.07
CA GLN A 92 10.51 -12.48 -9.36
C GLN A 92 9.96 -13.92 -9.25
N HIS A 93 8.77 -14.07 -8.69
CA HIS A 93 8.11 -15.39 -8.57
C HIS A 93 7.16 -15.66 -9.73
N SER A 94 7.06 -16.91 -10.15
CA SER A 94 6.23 -17.32 -11.29
C SER A 94 4.76 -17.57 -10.93
N ASN A 95 4.44 -17.76 -9.65
CA ASN A 95 3.07 -18.02 -9.17
C ASN A 95 2.70 -17.18 -7.94
N GLU A 96 1.39 -17.06 -7.69
CA GLU A 96 0.82 -16.27 -6.59
C GLU A 96 1.16 -16.80 -5.20
N LYS A 97 1.36 -18.11 -5.05
CA LYS A 97 1.64 -18.75 -3.75
C LYS A 97 3.04 -18.39 -3.26
N GLU A 98 4.05 -18.61 -4.10
CA GLU A 98 5.43 -18.25 -3.80
C GLU A 98 5.59 -16.74 -3.60
N LEU A 99 4.95 -15.93 -4.46
CA LEU A 99 4.93 -14.48 -4.30
C LEU A 99 4.34 -14.09 -2.95
N GLY A 100 3.19 -14.66 -2.59
CA GLY A 100 2.54 -14.43 -1.30
C GLY A 100 3.43 -14.81 -0.13
N GLU A 101 4.02 -16.00 -0.17
CA GLU A 101 4.94 -16.48 0.87
C GLU A 101 6.12 -15.53 1.08
N GLU A 102 6.79 -15.10 0.00
CA GLU A 102 7.95 -14.23 0.09
C GLU A 102 7.57 -12.81 0.53
N LEU A 103 6.44 -12.25 0.06
CA LEU A 103 5.92 -10.97 0.53
C LEU A 103 5.68 -10.99 2.05
N PHE A 104 4.93 -11.98 2.54
CA PHE A 104 4.64 -12.09 3.98
C PHE A 104 5.91 -12.34 4.79
N LYS A 105 6.77 -13.27 4.35
CA LYS A 105 8.02 -13.60 5.04
C LYS A 105 8.95 -12.38 5.12
N SER A 106 9.02 -11.57 4.07
CA SER A 106 9.83 -10.36 4.06
C SER A 106 9.39 -9.35 5.14
N ILE A 107 8.09 -9.15 5.31
CA ILE A 107 7.52 -8.26 6.34
C ILE A 107 7.75 -8.85 7.72
N GLU A 108 7.48 -10.14 7.90
CA GLU A 108 7.66 -10.84 9.18
C GLU A 108 9.11 -10.78 9.67
N ILE A 109 10.09 -10.95 8.76
CA ILE A 109 11.51 -10.83 9.09
C ILE A 109 11.83 -9.42 9.56
N LYS A 110 11.38 -8.38 8.83
CA LYS A 110 11.65 -6.99 9.18
C LYS A 110 11.04 -6.61 10.53
N LEU A 111 9.79 -6.98 10.78
CA LEU A 111 9.11 -6.72 12.07
C LEU A 111 9.78 -7.44 13.25
N LYS A 112 10.25 -8.68 13.04
CA LYS A 112 10.83 -9.49 14.13
C LYS A 112 12.29 -9.15 14.40
N LYS A 113 13.08 -8.85 13.36
CA LYS A 113 14.55 -8.75 13.45
C LYS A 113 15.13 -7.35 13.15
N GLU A 114 14.38 -6.49 12.48
CA GLU A 114 14.88 -5.20 11.96
C GLU A 114 14.01 -4.03 12.43
N SER A 115 13.37 -4.11 13.60
CA SER A 115 12.43 -3.10 14.12
C SER A 115 12.65 -2.79 15.61
N ASP A 116 13.91 -2.78 16.04
CA ASP A 116 14.26 -2.62 17.45
C ASP A 116 14.36 -1.15 17.91
N THR A 117 14.51 -0.20 16.97
CA THR A 117 14.47 1.24 17.24
C THR A 117 13.29 1.89 16.54
N ALA A 118 12.92 3.10 16.96
CA ALA A 118 11.80 3.83 16.36
C ALA A 118 12.02 4.15 14.87
N VAL A 119 13.26 4.46 14.45
CA VAL A 119 13.60 4.66 13.01
C VAL A 119 13.41 3.38 12.23
N LEU A 120 14.00 2.28 12.69
CA LEU A 120 13.96 1.01 11.97
C LEU A 120 12.53 0.47 11.89
N PHE A 121 11.73 0.72 12.92
CA PHE A 121 10.30 0.41 12.88
C PHE A 121 9.54 1.30 11.89
N ALA A 122 9.85 2.61 11.84
CA ALA A 122 9.28 3.51 10.85
C ALA A 122 9.65 3.09 9.40
N ASP A 123 10.90 2.66 9.17
CA ASP A 123 11.34 2.09 7.90
C ASP A 123 10.58 0.82 7.54
N THR A 124 10.35 -0.05 8.53
CA THR A 124 9.55 -1.26 8.34
C THR A 124 8.10 -0.94 8.02
N LEU A 125 7.51 0.07 8.67
CA LEU A 125 6.15 0.53 8.35
C LEU A 125 6.07 1.11 6.95
N GLN A 126 7.04 1.94 6.54
CA GLN A 126 7.09 2.46 5.18
C GLN A 126 7.23 1.33 4.16
N TYR A 127 8.12 0.36 4.42
CA TYR A 127 8.26 -0.82 3.57
C TYR A 127 6.94 -1.61 3.43
N MET A 128 6.20 -1.79 4.53
CA MET A 128 4.87 -2.41 4.47
C MET A 128 3.88 -1.59 3.64
N ILE A 129 3.95 -0.26 3.73
CA ILE A 129 3.14 0.65 2.91
C ILE A 129 3.50 0.51 1.42
N ASP A 130 4.79 0.41 1.07
CA ASP A 130 5.20 0.25 -0.33
C ASP A 130 4.70 -1.07 -0.93
N LEU A 131 4.65 -2.13 -0.12
CA LEU A 131 4.12 -3.43 -0.55
C LEU A 131 2.59 -3.47 -0.70
N ILE A 132 1.85 -2.45 -0.24
CA ILE A 132 0.38 -2.38 -0.36
C ILE A 132 -0.07 -2.60 -1.81
N VAL A 133 0.66 -2.04 -2.77
CA VAL A 133 0.30 -2.11 -4.20
C VAL A 133 0.47 -3.52 -4.78
N LEU A 134 1.28 -4.38 -4.15
CA LEU A 134 1.56 -5.73 -4.62
C LEU A 134 0.59 -6.77 -4.03
N PHE A 135 0.02 -6.52 -2.84
CA PHE A 135 -0.94 -7.45 -2.23
C PHE A 135 -2.13 -7.81 -3.12
N PRO A 136 -2.73 -6.90 -3.92
CA PRO A 136 -3.76 -7.26 -4.88
C PRO A 136 -3.32 -8.29 -5.95
N ALA A 137 -2.02 -8.41 -6.25
CA ALA A 137 -1.51 -9.42 -7.18
C ALA A 137 -1.65 -10.83 -6.62
N VAL A 138 -1.51 -10.98 -5.30
CA VAL A 138 -1.69 -12.22 -4.57
C VAL A 138 -3.18 -12.44 -4.30
N PHE A 139 -3.83 -11.42 -3.74
CA PHE A 139 -5.20 -11.51 -3.25
C PHE A 139 -6.28 -11.72 -4.32
N ASN A 140 -6.10 -11.14 -5.52
CA ASN A 140 -7.07 -11.26 -6.62
C ASN A 140 -6.77 -12.43 -7.55
N ALA A 141 -5.71 -13.21 -7.29
CA ALA A 141 -5.42 -14.41 -8.07
C ALA A 141 -6.49 -15.48 -7.85
N SER A 142 -6.72 -16.32 -8.86
CA SER A 142 -7.81 -17.30 -8.84
C SER A 142 -7.62 -18.41 -7.79
N ASP A 143 -6.38 -18.84 -7.52
CA ASP A 143 -6.05 -20.04 -6.75
C ASP A 143 -5.55 -19.77 -5.31
N ILE A 144 -5.91 -18.62 -4.73
CA ILE A 144 -5.47 -18.22 -3.38
C ILE A 144 -6.35 -18.74 -2.23
N ASP A 145 -5.70 -19.19 -1.14
CA ASP A 145 -6.36 -19.37 0.15
C ASP A 145 -6.54 -18.01 0.87
N LYS A 146 -7.75 -17.45 0.73
CA LYS A 146 -8.12 -16.17 1.36
C LYS A 146 -8.14 -16.24 2.89
N LEU A 147 -8.39 -17.43 3.47
CA LEU A 147 -8.47 -17.59 4.92
C LEU A 147 -7.06 -17.59 5.52
N GLU A 148 -6.13 -18.30 4.89
CA GLU A 148 -4.71 -18.27 5.26
C GLU A 148 -4.13 -16.86 5.13
N TYR A 149 -4.40 -16.18 4.01
CA TYR A 149 -3.99 -14.79 3.78
C TYR A 149 -4.41 -13.87 4.93
N ARG A 150 -5.70 -13.93 5.33
CA ARG A 150 -6.23 -13.13 6.45
C ARG A 150 -5.53 -13.46 7.75
N LYS A 151 -5.37 -14.75 8.07
CA LYS A 151 -4.72 -15.20 9.30
C LYS A 151 -3.28 -14.67 9.40
N ARG A 152 -2.51 -14.71 8.32
CA ARG A 152 -1.13 -14.18 8.30
C ARG A 152 -1.11 -12.66 8.43
N MET A 153 -2.01 -11.96 7.73
CA MET A 153 -2.13 -10.51 7.83
C MET A 153 -2.53 -10.06 9.26
N ASP A 154 -3.48 -10.73 9.88
CA ASP A 154 -3.88 -10.47 11.27
C ASP A 154 -2.70 -10.67 12.24
N SER A 155 -1.90 -11.73 12.03
CA SER A 155 -0.68 -11.95 12.81
C SER A 155 0.33 -10.80 12.66
N ILE A 156 0.47 -10.24 11.46
CA ILE A 156 1.33 -9.07 11.21
C ILE A 156 0.77 -7.84 11.95
N LEU A 157 -0.54 -7.60 11.87
CA LEU A 157 -1.17 -6.46 12.54
C LEU A 157 -1.03 -6.53 14.06
N VAL A 158 -1.14 -7.72 14.65
CA VAL A 158 -0.90 -7.95 16.09
C VAL A 158 0.55 -7.64 16.45
N GLU A 159 1.52 -8.08 15.64
CA GLU A 159 2.93 -7.83 15.90
C GLU A 159 3.31 -6.35 15.76
N VAL A 160 2.77 -5.66 14.75
CA VAL A 160 2.91 -4.21 14.58
C VAL A 160 2.38 -3.46 15.80
N GLU A 161 1.22 -3.87 16.32
CA GLU A 161 0.62 -3.28 17.50
C GLU A 161 1.46 -3.50 18.77
N ARG A 162 1.99 -4.72 18.93
CA ARG A 162 2.91 -5.05 20.02
C ARG A 162 4.18 -4.17 19.98
N ARG A 163 4.79 -4.01 18.81
CA ARG A 163 5.98 -3.16 18.61
C ARG A 163 5.68 -1.68 18.86
N ARG A 164 4.52 -1.19 18.41
CA ARG A 164 4.04 0.17 18.74
C ARG A 164 3.96 0.40 20.24
N GLY A 165 3.37 -0.55 20.99
CA GLY A 165 3.24 -0.45 22.45
C GLY A 165 4.58 -0.31 23.17
N ILE A 166 5.59 -1.05 22.71
CA ILE A 166 6.96 -0.95 23.25
C ILE A 166 7.55 0.44 22.99
N LEU A 167 7.47 0.95 21.75
CA LEU A 167 8.10 2.21 21.35
C LEU A 167 7.37 3.47 21.84
N HIS A 168 6.03 3.43 21.93
CA HIS A 168 5.22 4.55 22.42
C HIS A 168 5.51 4.89 23.88
N SER A 169 5.96 3.91 24.68
CA SER A 169 6.38 4.16 26.06
C SER A 169 7.62 5.07 26.16
N ILE A 170 8.30 5.34 25.03
CA ILE A 170 9.65 5.91 25.01
C ILE A 170 9.70 7.29 24.28
N SER A 171 8.82 7.59 23.31
CA SER A 171 8.79 8.89 22.59
C SER A 171 7.36 9.33 22.18
N LYS A 172 6.96 10.58 22.49
CA LYS A 172 5.58 11.09 22.25
C LYS A 172 5.36 11.79 20.90
N GLY A 173 6.32 12.56 20.40
CA GLY A 173 6.14 13.38 19.19
C GLY A 173 6.02 12.56 17.91
N ASN A 174 6.96 11.63 17.72
CA ASN A 174 7.04 10.81 16.51
C ASN A 174 6.14 9.55 16.57
N ALA A 175 5.65 9.20 17.77
CA ALA A 175 4.63 8.18 17.94
C ALA A 175 3.33 8.52 17.20
N ILE A 176 3.05 9.81 16.94
CA ILE A 176 1.85 10.22 16.22
C ILE A 176 1.91 9.72 14.77
N GLN A 177 3.00 9.99 14.04
CA GLN A 177 3.13 9.54 12.65
C GLN A 177 3.10 8.02 12.54
N ILE A 178 3.88 7.32 13.38
CA ILE A 178 3.87 5.86 13.48
C ILE A 178 2.42 5.37 13.71
N THR A 179 1.69 5.99 14.63
CA THR A 179 0.30 5.63 14.92
C THR A 179 -0.63 5.85 13.75
N GLU A 180 -0.54 7.00 13.07
CA GLU A 180 -1.38 7.30 11.90
C GLU A 180 -1.02 6.40 10.70
N THR A 181 0.26 6.08 10.49
CA THR A 181 0.69 5.11 9.46
C THR A 181 0.18 3.70 9.75
N ILE A 182 0.19 3.26 11.02
CA ILE A 182 -0.37 1.96 11.42
C ILE A 182 -1.89 1.93 11.19
N LYS A 183 -2.60 3.02 11.55
CA LYS A 183 -4.04 3.13 11.27
C LYS A 183 -4.31 3.08 9.76
N LEU A 184 -3.51 3.78 8.96
CA LEU A 184 -3.61 3.75 7.51
C LEU A 184 -3.44 2.33 6.98
N PHE A 185 -2.38 1.62 7.38
CA PHE A 185 -2.14 0.24 6.97
C PHE A 185 -3.31 -0.68 7.35
N LYS A 186 -3.80 -0.61 8.59
CA LYS A 186 -4.98 -1.37 9.06
C LYS A 186 -6.23 -1.05 8.23
N ALA A 187 -6.47 0.22 7.95
CA ALA A 187 -7.64 0.66 7.20
C ALA A 187 -7.60 0.18 5.74
N VAL A 188 -6.41 0.18 5.12
CA VAL A 188 -6.19 -0.39 3.78
C VAL A 188 -6.43 -1.90 3.75
N VAL A 189 -5.87 -2.64 4.71
CA VAL A 189 -6.08 -4.09 4.83
C VAL A 189 -7.54 -4.43 5.05
N SER A 190 -8.23 -3.67 5.91
CA SER A 190 -9.66 -3.79 6.16
C SER A 190 -10.46 -3.56 4.87
N TYR A 191 -10.14 -2.51 4.10
CA TYR A 191 -10.75 -2.26 2.80
C TYR A 191 -10.52 -3.40 1.80
N GLN A 192 -9.29 -3.92 1.69
CA GLN A 192 -8.97 -5.02 0.78
C GLN A 192 -9.75 -6.30 1.14
N SER A 193 -9.83 -6.63 2.44
CA SER A 193 -10.60 -7.77 2.95
C SER A 193 -12.10 -7.58 2.69
N PHE A 194 -12.61 -6.37 2.91
CA PHE A 194 -13.99 -5.99 2.64
C PHE A 194 -14.39 -6.15 1.17
N VAL A 195 -13.55 -5.70 0.23
CA VAL A 195 -13.79 -5.85 -1.21
C VAL A 195 -13.96 -7.32 -1.60
N ALA A 196 -13.27 -8.22 -0.90
CA ALA A 196 -13.36 -9.65 -1.11
C ALA A 196 -14.69 -10.28 -0.66
N ASP A 197 -15.23 -9.78 0.45
CA ASP A 197 -16.40 -10.35 1.13
C ASP A 197 -17.72 -9.88 0.53
N ARG A 198 -17.70 -8.93 -0.41
CA ARG A 198 -18.89 -8.30 -1.02
C ARG A 198 -19.90 -7.75 0.00
N ASN A 199 -19.51 -7.59 1.25
CA ASN A 199 -20.30 -6.89 2.25
C ASN A 199 -20.25 -5.39 1.93
N PHE A 200 -21.28 -4.61 2.26
CA PHE A 200 -21.37 -3.18 1.92
C PHE A 200 -21.32 -2.25 3.14
N ASN A 201 -21.22 -2.81 4.34
CA ASN A 201 -21.08 -2.03 5.57
C ASN A 201 -19.62 -1.62 5.79
N ILE A 202 -19.13 -0.64 5.02
CA ILE A 202 -17.73 -0.19 5.13
C ILE A 202 -17.56 0.55 6.46
N HIS A 203 -16.88 -0.09 7.42
CA HIS A 203 -16.46 0.56 8.65
C HIS A 203 -15.57 1.77 8.33
N ALA A 204 -15.75 2.84 9.11
CA ALA A 204 -15.15 4.16 8.93
C ALA A 204 -13.65 4.22 9.27
N ASP A 205 -12.92 3.10 9.21
CA ASP A 205 -11.54 3.01 9.70
C ASP A 205 -10.61 4.00 8.98
N LEU A 206 -10.81 4.21 7.67
CA LEU A 206 -10.10 5.23 6.89
C LEU A 206 -10.41 6.66 7.39
N LEU A 207 -11.61 6.94 7.87
CA LEU A 207 -12.01 8.25 8.40
C LEU A 207 -11.37 8.53 9.78
N HIS A 208 -10.87 7.51 10.47
CA HIS A 208 -10.16 7.66 11.74
C HIS A 208 -8.66 7.98 11.59
N VAL A 209 -8.15 7.95 10.35
CA VAL A 209 -6.78 8.36 10.01
C VAL A 209 -6.74 9.88 9.84
N ARG A 210 -5.83 10.54 10.55
CA ARG A 210 -5.62 11.99 10.41
C ARG A 210 -4.70 12.27 9.21
N GLY A 211 -5.25 12.15 8.00
CA GLY A 211 -4.53 12.33 6.73
C GLY A 211 -3.58 13.53 6.65
N PRO A 212 -3.96 14.74 7.10
CA PRO A 212 -3.08 15.92 7.04
C PRO A 212 -1.79 15.83 7.86
N ILE A 213 -1.68 14.87 8.80
CA ILE A 213 -0.49 14.67 9.64
C ILE A 213 0.59 13.85 8.90
N LEU A 214 0.18 13.03 7.92
CA LEU A 214 1.10 12.28 7.07
C LEU A 214 1.94 13.29 6.30
N ARG A 215 3.27 13.17 6.32
CA ARG A 215 4.18 14.04 5.55
C ARG A 215 4.67 13.39 4.27
N ASN A 216 5.06 12.12 4.38
CA ASN A 216 5.52 11.30 3.27
C ASN A 216 4.50 11.24 2.10
N PRO A 217 4.89 11.58 0.85
CA PRO A 217 4.01 11.63 -0.31
C PRO A 217 3.29 10.31 -0.62
N VAL A 218 3.99 9.18 -0.48
CA VAL A 218 3.43 7.84 -0.73
C VAL A 218 2.31 7.53 0.26
N THR A 219 2.52 7.81 1.55
CA THR A 219 1.47 7.60 2.56
C THR A 219 0.25 8.51 2.34
N LYS A 220 0.44 9.77 1.95
CA LYS A 220 -0.64 10.70 1.57
C LYS A 220 -1.41 10.20 0.36
N THR A 221 -0.69 9.74 -0.67
CA THR A 221 -1.24 9.21 -1.92
C THR A 221 -2.13 8.01 -1.63
N ILE A 222 -1.65 7.06 -0.84
CA ILE A 222 -2.41 5.87 -0.43
C ILE A 222 -3.63 6.26 0.39
N TYR A 223 -3.49 7.13 1.38
CA TYR A 223 -4.62 7.61 2.18
C TYR A 223 -5.73 8.19 1.31
N HIS A 224 -5.40 9.16 0.45
CA HIS A 224 -6.39 9.82 -0.39
C HIS A 224 -6.97 8.89 -1.46
N ASN A 225 -6.16 8.02 -2.07
CA ASN A 225 -6.65 7.05 -3.06
C ASN A 225 -7.64 6.06 -2.43
N TYR A 226 -7.32 5.47 -1.27
CA TYR A 226 -8.21 4.54 -0.58
C TYR A 226 -9.45 5.25 0.00
N LEU A 227 -9.35 6.51 0.42
CA LEU A 227 -10.51 7.29 0.82
C LEU A 227 -11.42 7.62 -0.38
N GLY A 228 -10.86 7.88 -1.55
CA GLY A 228 -11.62 8.02 -2.80
C GLY A 228 -12.34 6.72 -3.17
N LEU A 229 -11.65 5.58 -3.06
CA LEU A 229 -12.25 4.26 -3.25
C LEU A 229 -13.39 3.96 -2.27
N TYR A 230 -13.23 4.34 -1.00
CA TYR A 230 -14.27 4.23 0.03
C TYR A 230 -15.55 4.98 -0.39
N PHE A 231 -15.42 6.26 -0.77
CA PHE A 231 -16.57 7.06 -1.21
C PHE A 231 -17.17 6.54 -2.51
N ASN A 232 -16.34 6.12 -3.47
CA ASN A 232 -16.81 5.49 -4.70
C ASN A 232 -17.65 4.25 -4.38
N LYS A 233 -17.19 3.37 -3.50
CA LYS A 233 -17.95 2.16 -3.10
C LYS A 233 -19.26 2.49 -2.40
N LYS A 234 -19.29 3.52 -1.55
CA LYS A 234 -20.54 4.01 -0.95
C LYS A 234 -21.53 4.51 -1.99
N ALA A 235 -21.08 5.35 -2.93
CA ALA A 235 -21.92 5.85 -4.02
C ALA A 235 -22.47 4.71 -4.87
N MET A 236 -21.62 3.75 -5.22
CA MET A 236 -21.97 2.54 -5.95
C MET A 236 -23.02 1.70 -5.24
N TYR A 237 -22.94 1.56 -3.92
CA TYR A 237 -23.93 0.84 -3.12
C TYR A 237 -25.30 1.53 -3.12
N VAL A 238 -25.33 2.86 -2.97
CA VAL A 238 -26.57 3.66 -3.04
C VAL A 238 -27.20 3.52 -4.44
N LEU A 239 -26.38 3.64 -5.49
CA LEU A 239 -26.81 3.49 -6.87
C LEU A 239 -27.35 2.08 -7.16
N SER A 240 -26.60 1.03 -6.80
CA SER A 240 -27.00 -0.34 -7.09
C SER A 240 -28.22 -0.78 -6.26
N SER A 241 -28.32 -0.35 -5.00
CA SER A 241 -29.46 -0.69 -4.15
C SER A 241 -30.74 0.00 -4.59
N SER A 242 -30.66 1.27 -5.03
CA SER A 242 -31.83 2.02 -5.51
C SER A 242 -32.33 1.52 -6.87
N LEU A 243 -31.46 1.04 -7.74
CA LEU A 243 -31.81 0.57 -9.09
C LEU A 243 -32.02 -0.96 -9.19
N GLY A 244 -31.85 -1.69 -8.09
CA GLY A 244 -31.96 -3.16 -8.05
C GLY A 244 -30.87 -3.88 -8.86
N LEU A 245 -29.63 -3.38 -8.78
CA LEU A 245 -28.46 -3.83 -9.55
C LEU A 245 -27.38 -4.51 -8.69
N LYS A 246 -27.74 -5.07 -7.54
CA LYS A 246 -26.76 -5.56 -6.54
C LYS A 246 -25.81 -6.63 -7.07
N ASP A 247 -26.29 -7.51 -7.95
CA ASP A 247 -25.51 -8.61 -8.54
C ASP A 247 -25.03 -8.32 -9.97
N VAL A 248 -25.30 -7.12 -10.48
CA VAL A 248 -24.94 -6.73 -11.84
C VAL A 248 -23.57 -6.06 -11.82
N ASP A 249 -22.70 -6.52 -12.70
CA ASP A 249 -21.44 -5.83 -12.96
C ASP A 249 -21.69 -4.59 -13.80
N ILE A 250 -21.90 -3.44 -13.16
CA ILE A 250 -22.30 -2.21 -13.86
C ILE A 250 -21.23 -1.63 -14.80
N LEU A 251 -20.02 -2.23 -14.85
CA LEU A 251 -18.95 -1.85 -15.77
C LEU A 251 -18.75 -2.86 -16.91
N SER A 252 -19.57 -3.92 -16.95
CA SER A 252 -19.74 -4.77 -18.14
C SER A 252 -20.54 -4.04 -19.22
N ILE A 253 -20.47 -4.51 -20.47
CA ILE A 253 -21.24 -3.91 -21.59
C ILE A 253 -22.74 -3.89 -21.25
N GLY A 254 -23.30 -5.05 -20.88
CA GLY A 254 -24.71 -5.18 -20.53
C GLY A 254 -25.08 -4.47 -19.22
N GLY A 255 -24.14 -4.36 -18.27
CA GLY A 255 -24.36 -3.62 -17.04
C GLY A 255 -24.44 -2.12 -17.24
N VAL A 256 -23.64 -1.56 -18.16
CA VAL A 256 -23.70 -0.14 -18.53
C VAL A 256 -25.01 0.17 -19.26
N ASP A 257 -25.40 -0.66 -20.22
CA ASP A 257 -26.67 -0.52 -20.97
C ASP A 257 -27.87 -0.51 -20.01
N LEU A 258 -27.93 -1.50 -19.12
CA LEU A 258 -29.01 -1.61 -18.13
C LEU A 258 -28.98 -0.50 -17.07
N LEU A 259 -27.80 0.05 -16.76
CA LEU A 259 -27.68 1.22 -15.90
C LEU A 259 -28.28 2.46 -16.57
N LEU A 260 -28.02 2.68 -17.87
CA LEU A 260 -28.54 3.83 -18.61
C LEU A 260 -30.06 3.82 -18.71
N ASP A 261 -30.65 2.64 -18.92
CA ASP A 261 -32.10 2.46 -18.95
C ASP A 261 -32.75 2.82 -17.61
N LYS A 262 -32.10 2.44 -16.50
CA LYS A 262 -32.66 2.61 -15.16
C LYS A 262 -32.24 3.89 -14.45
N VAL A 263 -31.19 4.60 -14.89
CA VAL A 263 -30.68 5.77 -14.15
C VAL A 263 -31.73 6.86 -13.98
N ARG A 264 -32.71 6.94 -14.90
CA ARG A 264 -33.82 7.91 -14.84
C ARG A 264 -34.86 7.58 -13.77
N SER A 265 -34.91 6.35 -13.25
CA SER A 265 -35.86 5.91 -12.23
C SER A 265 -35.33 6.03 -10.80
N ILE A 266 -34.09 6.50 -10.61
CA ILE A 266 -33.54 6.73 -9.27
C ILE A 266 -34.35 7.81 -8.53
N SER A 267 -34.67 7.55 -7.26
CA SER A 267 -35.35 8.54 -6.42
C SER A 267 -34.45 9.76 -6.16
N PRO A 268 -35.00 10.99 -6.05
CA PRO A 268 -34.23 12.21 -5.83
C PRO A 268 -33.26 12.15 -4.64
N SER A 269 -33.69 11.61 -3.49
CA SER A 269 -32.83 11.50 -2.28
C SER A 269 -31.60 10.63 -2.52
N HIS A 270 -31.79 9.40 -3.00
CA HIS A 270 -30.67 8.50 -3.33
C HIS A 270 -29.77 9.07 -4.43
N LYS A 271 -30.34 9.85 -5.37
CA LYS A 271 -29.56 10.54 -6.40
C LYS A 271 -28.62 11.58 -5.79
N GLU A 272 -29.13 12.42 -4.90
CA GLU A 272 -28.34 13.44 -4.20
C GLU A 272 -27.22 12.81 -3.35
N ASP A 273 -27.53 11.74 -2.60
CA ASP A 273 -26.55 11.00 -1.80
C ASP A 273 -25.44 10.39 -2.68
N ALA A 274 -25.82 9.77 -3.80
CA ALA A 274 -24.85 9.19 -4.74
C ALA A 274 -23.95 10.28 -5.35
N ILE A 275 -24.53 11.42 -5.76
CA ILE A 275 -23.77 12.56 -6.28
C ILE A 275 -22.80 13.11 -5.24
N LEU A 276 -23.24 13.27 -3.99
CA LEU A 276 -22.38 13.73 -2.89
C LEU A 276 -21.16 12.81 -2.73
N TYR A 277 -21.39 11.50 -2.63
CA TYR A 277 -20.30 10.54 -2.46
C TYR A 277 -19.39 10.46 -3.68
N PHE A 278 -19.92 10.51 -4.91
CA PHE A 278 -19.07 10.54 -6.11
C PHE A 278 -18.22 11.82 -6.20
N ARG A 279 -18.77 12.98 -5.83
CA ARG A 279 -18.00 14.24 -5.76
C ARG A 279 -16.89 14.14 -4.71
N SER A 280 -17.19 13.63 -3.52
CA SER A 280 -16.18 13.39 -2.49
C SER A 280 -15.10 12.41 -2.97
N ALA A 281 -15.47 11.35 -3.69
CA ALA A 281 -14.50 10.41 -4.27
C ALA A 281 -13.56 11.09 -5.27
N CYS A 282 -14.11 11.87 -6.21
CA CYS A 282 -13.32 12.64 -7.18
C CYS A 282 -12.33 13.59 -6.49
N GLU A 283 -12.78 14.33 -5.48
CA GLU A 283 -11.92 15.25 -4.73
C GLU A 283 -10.74 14.52 -4.05
N GLN A 284 -10.98 13.34 -3.48
CA GLN A 284 -9.90 12.55 -2.88
C GLN A 284 -8.95 11.98 -3.94
N PHE A 285 -9.43 11.56 -5.11
CA PHE A 285 -8.53 11.15 -6.19
C PHE A 285 -7.66 12.30 -6.70
N GLU A 286 -8.17 13.54 -6.76
CA GLU A 286 -7.35 14.71 -7.09
C GLU A 286 -6.26 14.95 -6.04
N ARG A 287 -6.61 14.88 -4.75
CA ARG A 287 -5.62 15.02 -3.67
C ARG A 287 -4.57 13.91 -3.72
N ALA A 288 -4.95 12.69 -4.08
CA ALA A 288 -4.02 11.59 -4.28
C ALA A 288 -3.08 11.85 -5.46
N HIS A 289 -3.62 12.31 -6.60
CA HIS A 289 -2.83 12.63 -7.79
C HIS A 289 -1.82 13.76 -7.52
N LEU A 290 -2.23 14.81 -6.78
CA LEU A 290 -1.34 15.89 -6.37
C LEU A 290 -0.25 15.41 -5.40
N ALA A 291 -0.58 14.50 -4.47
CA ALA A 291 0.38 13.95 -3.53
C ALA A 291 1.38 12.98 -4.17
N CYS A 292 1.02 12.38 -5.31
CA CYS A 292 1.83 11.39 -6.02
C CYS A 292 3.14 11.99 -6.58
N GLY A 293 3.13 13.28 -6.95
CA GLY A 293 4.31 13.96 -7.50
C GLY A 293 4.90 13.19 -8.70
N ASP A 294 6.18 12.84 -8.60
CA ASP A 294 6.95 12.15 -9.64
C ASP A 294 6.85 10.61 -9.59
N ASP A 295 6.00 10.04 -8.73
CA ASP A 295 5.85 8.59 -8.61
C ASP A 295 5.18 7.97 -9.86
N ILE A 296 5.81 6.94 -10.42
CA ILE A 296 5.34 6.26 -11.64
C ILE A 296 4.31 5.14 -11.38
N MET A 297 4.20 4.67 -10.14
CA MET A 297 3.35 3.53 -9.77
C MET A 297 1.89 3.96 -9.71
N TRP A 298 1.58 4.99 -8.91
CA TRP A 298 0.21 5.32 -8.52
C TRP A 298 -0.67 6.01 -9.56
N PRO A 299 -0.18 6.83 -10.51
CA PRO A 299 -1.04 7.59 -11.42
C PRO A 299 -2.02 6.71 -12.19
N GLY A 300 -1.54 5.57 -12.73
CA GLY A 300 -2.37 4.62 -13.45
C GLY A 300 -3.49 3.99 -12.61
N PHE A 301 -3.33 3.86 -11.30
CA PHE A 301 -4.38 3.37 -10.40
C PHE A 301 -5.38 4.47 -10.05
N ILE A 302 -4.88 5.66 -9.70
CA ILE A 302 -5.70 6.81 -9.29
C ILE A 302 -6.59 7.27 -10.45
N ASP A 303 -6.01 7.50 -11.63
CA ASP A 303 -6.73 8.04 -12.78
C ASP A 303 -7.77 7.04 -13.29
N TYR A 304 -7.49 5.74 -13.23
CA TYR A 304 -8.48 4.71 -13.56
C TYR A 304 -9.70 4.74 -12.61
N ASN A 305 -9.47 4.87 -11.30
CA ASN A 305 -10.55 4.95 -10.32
C ASN A 305 -11.34 6.25 -10.48
N LYS A 306 -10.64 7.37 -10.72
CA LYS A 306 -11.23 8.68 -10.99
C LYS A 306 -12.08 8.68 -12.26
N ALA A 307 -11.59 8.13 -13.36
CA ALA A 307 -12.31 8.04 -14.63
C ALA A 307 -13.64 7.28 -14.48
N ARG A 308 -13.63 6.12 -13.82
CA ARG A 308 -14.86 5.34 -13.54
C ARG A 308 -15.85 6.12 -12.69
N THR A 309 -15.34 6.84 -11.68
CA THR A 309 -16.16 7.67 -10.78
C THR A 309 -16.79 8.83 -11.56
N LEU A 310 -16.02 9.51 -12.41
CA LEU A 310 -16.51 10.60 -13.26
C LEU A 310 -17.56 10.12 -14.24
N PHE A 311 -17.35 8.97 -14.89
CA PHE A 311 -18.36 8.40 -15.80
C PHE A 311 -19.71 8.23 -15.09
N LEU A 312 -19.73 7.58 -13.93
CA LEU A 312 -20.95 7.38 -13.16
C LEU A 312 -21.56 8.69 -12.66
N LEU A 313 -20.72 9.65 -12.26
CA LEU A 313 -21.17 10.98 -11.88
C LEU A 313 -21.85 11.71 -13.04
N SER A 314 -21.29 11.68 -14.26
CA SER A 314 -21.92 12.28 -15.45
C SER A 314 -23.27 11.66 -15.77
N LEU A 315 -23.47 10.37 -15.52
CA LEU A 315 -24.78 9.74 -15.73
C LEU A 315 -25.85 10.32 -14.80
N LEU A 316 -25.47 10.70 -13.57
CA LEU A 316 -26.38 11.27 -12.59
C LEU A 316 -26.60 12.77 -12.79
N THR A 317 -25.55 13.53 -13.07
CA THR A 317 -25.62 15.00 -13.21
C THR A 317 -26.02 15.44 -14.61
N GLN A 318 -25.85 14.59 -15.63
CA GLN A 318 -25.98 14.94 -17.05
C GLN A 318 -25.00 16.03 -17.50
N GLU A 319 -23.92 16.25 -16.73
CA GLU A 319 -22.86 17.18 -17.07
C GLU A 319 -21.78 16.45 -17.86
N GLU A 320 -21.35 17.04 -18.99
CA GLU A 320 -20.16 16.55 -19.70
C GLU A 320 -18.93 16.65 -18.80
N ASN A 321 -18.08 15.63 -18.85
CA ASN A 321 -16.83 15.61 -18.10
C ASN A 321 -15.71 14.90 -18.86
N GLN A 322 -14.52 14.91 -18.27
CA GLN A 322 -13.29 14.43 -18.90
C GLN A 322 -12.97 12.96 -18.60
N TRP A 323 -13.95 12.12 -18.24
CA TRP A 323 -13.70 10.73 -17.83
C TRP A 323 -12.91 9.94 -18.89
N LEU A 324 -13.22 10.14 -20.18
CA LEU A 324 -12.57 9.43 -21.29
C LEU A 324 -11.08 9.79 -21.39
N LYS A 325 -10.78 11.10 -21.33
CA LYS A 325 -9.40 11.61 -21.34
C LYS A 325 -8.60 11.07 -20.15
N ILE A 326 -9.19 11.08 -18.95
CA ILE A 326 -8.54 10.56 -17.74
C ILE A 326 -8.34 9.04 -17.83
N MET A 327 -9.28 8.30 -18.41
CA MET A 327 -9.12 6.86 -18.66
C MET A 327 -7.97 6.58 -19.63
N GLU A 328 -7.81 7.40 -20.67
CA GLU A 328 -6.68 7.29 -21.61
C GLU A 328 -5.34 7.56 -20.93
N THR A 329 -5.26 8.61 -20.09
CA THR A 329 -4.09 8.89 -19.26
C THR A 329 -3.78 7.73 -18.29
N ALA A 330 -4.80 7.09 -17.72
CA ALA A 330 -4.61 5.92 -16.86
C ALA A 330 -4.00 4.73 -17.62
N ILE A 331 -4.50 4.46 -18.83
CA ILE A 331 -3.99 3.39 -19.71
C ILE A 331 -2.54 3.70 -20.13
N GLU A 332 -2.24 4.94 -20.51
CA GLU A 332 -0.89 5.37 -20.88
C GLU A 332 0.09 5.19 -19.72
N SER A 333 -0.28 5.63 -18.52
CA SER A 333 0.53 5.46 -17.31
C SER A 333 0.80 3.98 -16.99
N ARG A 334 -0.21 3.11 -17.10
CA ARG A 334 -0.04 1.65 -16.92
C ARG A 334 0.85 1.04 -17.99
N SER A 335 0.75 1.49 -19.23
CA SER A 335 1.60 1.03 -20.33
C SER A 335 3.07 1.43 -20.13
N LYS A 336 3.32 2.67 -19.69
CA LYS A 336 4.66 3.14 -19.30
C LYS A 336 5.25 2.30 -18.16
N LEU A 337 4.45 2.03 -17.13
CA LEU A 337 4.83 1.18 -16.00
C LEU A 337 5.17 -0.24 -16.46
N ASN A 338 4.33 -0.85 -17.30
CA ASN A 338 4.58 -2.17 -17.88
C ASN A 338 5.88 -2.20 -18.70
N LYS A 339 6.17 -1.16 -19.49
CA LYS A 339 7.41 -1.09 -20.26
C LYS A 339 8.64 -1.05 -19.36
N MET A 340 8.61 -0.27 -18.29
CA MET A 340 9.68 -0.23 -17.30
C MET A 340 9.86 -1.59 -16.58
N ILE A 341 8.76 -2.28 -16.26
CA ILE A 341 8.81 -3.63 -15.68
C ILE A 341 9.48 -4.62 -16.65
N GLU A 342 9.15 -4.55 -17.94
CA GLU A 342 9.79 -5.38 -18.95
C GLU A 342 11.29 -5.11 -19.05
N ASP A 343 11.71 -3.86 -19.00
CA ASP A 343 13.13 -3.49 -19.06
C ASP A 343 13.90 -4.04 -17.84
N VAL A 344 13.28 -4.06 -16.65
CA VAL A 344 13.87 -4.64 -15.42
C VAL A 344 13.97 -6.17 -15.50
N LEU A 345 12.99 -6.82 -16.12
CA LEU A 345 12.92 -8.28 -16.23
C LEU A 345 13.63 -8.83 -17.48
N THR A 346 14.21 -7.97 -18.32
CA THR A 346 14.94 -8.38 -19.51
C THR A 346 16.30 -8.96 -19.13
N VAL A 347 16.54 -10.21 -19.53
CA VAL A 347 17.81 -10.90 -19.34
C VAL A 347 18.49 -11.09 -20.69
N HIS A 348 19.79 -10.83 -20.74
CA HIS A 348 20.62 -11.02 -21.93
C HIS A 348 21.40 -12.34 -21.79
N GLN A 349 21.13 -13.30 -22.67
CA GLN A 349 21.90 -14.55 -22.79
C GLN A 349 22.21 -14.82 -24.26
N ASP A 350 23.48 -15.10 -24.56
CA ASP A 350 23.95 -15.61 -25.87
C ASP A 350 23.34 -14.90 -27.09
N ALA A 351 23.45 -13.57 -27.12
CA ALA A 351 22.94 -12.67 -28.18
C ALA A 351 21.40 -12.63 -28.35
N LYS A 352 20.63 -13.21 -27.43
CA LYS A 352 19.16 -13.10 -27.36
C LYS A 352 18.74 -12.41 -26.07
N SER A 353 17.77 -11.50 -26.17
CA SER A 353 17.08 -10.91 -25.02
C SER A 353 15.72 -11.60 -24.85
N TYR A 354 15.44 -12.06 -23.64
CA TYR A 354 14.12 -12.54 -23.27
C TYR A 354 13.66 -11.84 -21.99
N VAL A 355 12.35 -11.62 -21.86
CA VAL A 355 11.75 -11.05 -20.67
C VAL A 355 11.37 -12.21 -19.75
N ASN A 356 11.86 -12.21 -18.51
CA ASN A 356 11.46 -13.19 -17.51
C ASN A 356 9.97 -13.01 -17.19
N ASP A 357 9.17 -14.07 -17.33
CA ASP A 357 7.74 -13.99 -17.06
C ASP A 357 7.45 -14.29 -15.58
N THR A 358 6.90 -13.30 -14.89
CA THR A 358 6.64 -13.35 -13.45
C THR A 358 5.16 -13.07 -13.17
N HIS A 359 4.67 -13.58 -12.04
CA HIS A 359 3.28 -13.34 -11.62
C HIS A 359 2.99 -11.84 -11.43
N LEU A 360 3.95 -11.08 -10.90
CA LEU A 360 3.83 -9.62 -10.78
C LEU A 360 3.70 -8.94 -12.15
N ARG A 361 4.51 -9.33 -13.14
CA ARG A 361 4.36 -8.81 -14.51
C ARG A 361 2.97 -9.10 -15.06
N ASN A 362 2.48 -10.32 -14.89
CA ASN A 362 1.13 -10.70 -15.31
C ASN A 362 0.04 -9.87 -14.61
N PHE A 363 0.24 -9.53 -13.33
CA PHE A 363 -0.66 -8.62 -12.61
C PHE A 363 -0.69 -7.20 -13.20
N PHE A 364 0.45 -6.58 -13.49
CA PHE A 364 0.47 -5.22 -14.06
C PHE A 364 -0.06 -5.18 -15.50
N LEU A 365 0.20 -6.21 -16.29
CA LEU A 365 -0.45 -6.41 -17.59
C LEU A 365 -1.96 -6.54 -17.44
N TYR A 366 -2.43 -7.30 -16.45
CA TYR A 366 -3.85 -7.43 -16.14
C TYR A 366 -4.49 -6.09 -15.80
N GLN A 367 -3.81 -5.24 -15.02
CA GLN A 367 -4.34 -3.90 -14.72
C GLN A 367 -4.47 -3.06 -15.99
N GLU A 368 -3.49 -3.06 -16.88
CA GLU A 368 -3.61 -2.32 -18.15
C GLU A 368 -4.78 -2.83 -18.99
N GLU A 369 -4.86 -4.14 -19.21
CA GLU A 369 -5.93 -4.75 -20.01
C GLU A 369 -7.32 -4.50 -19.39
N LEU A 370 -7.44 -4.57 -18.06
CA LEU A 370 -8.68 -4.24 -17.36
C LEU A 370 -9.13 -2.79 -17.63
N ALA A 371 -8.21 -1.82 -17.66
CA ALA A 371 -8.55 -0.44 -17.98
C ALA A 371 -9.02 -0.29 -19.43
N ARG A 372 -8.34 -0.96 -20.37
CA ARG A 372 -8.74 -0.98 -21.78
C ARG A 372 -10.13 -1.61 -21.97
N MET A 373 -10.38 -2.74 -21.32
CA MET A 373 -11.68 -3.43 -21.38
C MET A 373 -12.80 -2.58 -20.78
N VAL A 374 -12.60 -1.98 -19.61
CA VAL A 374 -13.63 -1.11 -19.01
C VAL A 374 -13.91 0.12 -19.87
N LYS A 375 -12.90 0.73 -20.49
CA LYS A 375 -13.09 1.80 -21.47
C LYS A 375 -14.00 1.33 -22.62
N LEU A 376 -13.71 0.18 -23.21
CA LEU A 376 -14.52 -0.39 -24.28
C LEU A 376 -15.94 -0.70 -23.81
N ASN A 377 -16.11 -1.31 -22.64
CA ASN A 377 -17.41 -1.64 -22.09
C ASN A 377 -18.30 -0.40 -21.93
N ILE A 378 -17.73 0.69 -21.41
CA ILE A 378 -18.45 1.97 -21.27
C ILE A 378 -18.81 2.53 -22.65
N LEU A 379 -17.87 2.57 -23.61
CA LEU A 379 -18.13 3.11 -24.95
C LEU A 379 -19.17 2.29 -25.74
N LEU A 380 -19.15 0.97 -25.59
CA LEU A 380 -20.08 0.07 -26.28
C LEU A 380 -21.45 0.00 -25.60
N GLY A 381 -21.50 0.10 -24.27
CA GLY A 381 -22.73 0.10 -23.49
C GLY A 381 -23.46 1.44 -23.52
N THR A 382 -22.76 2.55 -23.75
CA THR A 382 -23.38 3.89 -23.89
C THR A 382 -23.99 4.17 -25.25
N LYS A 383 -23.59 3.41 -26.27
CA LYS A 383 -24.06 3.61 -27.64
C LYS A 383 -25.08 2.53 -28.01
N SER A 384 -26.23 2.98 -28.52
CA SER A 384 -27.27 2.07 -29.02
C SER A 384 -26.69 1.06 -30.03
N PRO A 385 -27.06 -0.23 -29.99
CA PRO A 385 -26.54 -1.26 -30.90
C PRO A 385 -26.65 -0.90 -32.39
N ASN A 386 -27.59 -0.02 -32.75
CA ASN A 386 -27.93 0.36 -34.12
C ASN A 386 -27.34 1.71 -34.57
N SER A 387 -26.56 2.43 -33.74
CA SER A 387 -25.98 3.71 -34.15
C SER A 387 -24.68 3.53 -34.96
N GLN A 388 -24.61 4.13 -36.15
CA GLN A 388 -23.40 4.15 -37.00
C GLN A 388 -22.20 4.84 -36.32
N GLU A 389 -22.40 5.61 -35.25
CA GLU A 389 -21.33 6.21 -34.45
C GLU A 389 -20.52 5.21 -33.60
N ASN A 390 -20.96 3.95 -33.49
CA ASN A 390 -20.18 2.86 -32.90
C ASN A 390 -18.93 2.49 -33.70
N LEU A 391 -18.80 2.98 -34.93
CA LEU A 391 -17.81 2.54 -35.91
C LEU A 391 -16.44 3.25 -35.82
N SER A 392 -16.15 4.01 -34.76
CA SER A 392 -14.88 4.75 -34.60
C SER A 392 -14.12 4.42 -33.31
N ILE A 393 -14.47 3.33 -32.63
CA ILE A 393 -13.76 2.93 -31.41
C ILE A 393 -12.43 2.27 -31.78
N ASN A 394 -11.33 2.84 -31.26
CA ASN A 394 -9.98 2.32 -31.44
C ASN A 394 -9.56 1.43 -30.26
N TYR A 395 -9.11 0.22 -30.56
CA TYR A 395 -8.49 -0.70 -29.62
C TYR A 395 -7.09 -1.09 -30.11
N LYS A 396 -6.06 -0.72 -29.33
CA LYS A 396 -4.64 -1.00 -29.63
C LYS A 396 -4.19 -0.58 -31.05
N GLY A 397 -4.71 0.54 -31.54
CA GLY A 397 -4.39 1.07 -32.88
C GLY A 397 -5.36 0.59 -33.96
N THR A 398 -6.20 -0.41 -33.68
CA THR A 398 -7.14 -0.99 -34.63
C THR A 398 -8.53 -0.43 -34.42
N LEU A 399 -9.15 0.05 -35.50
CA LEU A 399 -10.57 0.43 -35.51
C LEU A 399 -11.44 -0.82 -35.47
N LEU A 400 -12.28 -0.96 -34.44
CA LEU A 400 -13.14 -2.14 -34.26
C LEU A 400 -14.16 -2.33 -35.41
N SER A 401 -14.48 -1.27 -36.15
CA SER A 401 -15.37 -1.32 -37.33
C SER A 401 -14.79 -2.01 -38.54
N ASN A 402 -13.46 -2.02 -38.67
CA ASN A 402 -12.75 -2.52 -39.85
C ASN A 402 -12.08 -3.87 -39.58
N ALA A 403 -12.18 -4.40 -38.36
CA ALA A 403 -11.52 -5.63 -37.95
C ALA A 403 -12.52 -6.79 -37.91
N SER A 404 -12.11 -7.96 -38.41
CA SER A 404 -12.88 -9.19 -38.23
C SER A 404 -12.87 -9.63 -36.76
N VAL A 405 -13.78 -10.53 -36.39
CA VAL A 405 -13.80 -11.09 -35.02
C VAL A 405 -12.47 -11.82 -34.74
N GLU A 406 -11.92 -12.48 -35.75
CA GLU A 406 -10.61 -13.15 -35.70
C GLU A 406 -9.47 -12.14 -35.45
N ASP A 407 -9.46 -11.00 -36.14
CA ASP A 407 -8.45 -9.96 -35.93
C ASP A 407 -8.51 -9.40 -34.50
N ILE A 408 -9.71 -9.23 -33.97
CA ILE A 408 -9.91 -8.71 -32.62
C ILE A 408 -9.44 -9.74 -31.59
N GLN A 409 -9.75 -11.02 -31.78
CA GLN A 409 -9.25 -12.10 -30.91
C GLN A 409 -7.72 -12.13 -30.85
N GLN A 410 -7.02 -11.85 -31.96
CA GLN A 410 -5.55 -11.77 -31.98
C GLN A 410 -4.99 -10.57 -31.17
N LEU A 411 -5.77 -9.49 -31.01
CA LEU A 411 -5.39 -8.33 -30.20
C LEU A 411 -5.62 -8.53 -28.69
N LEU A 412 -6.45 -9.50 -28.32
CA LEU A 412 -6.75 -9.82 -26.93
C LEU A 412 -5.55 -10.52 -26.30
N LYS A 413 -5.21 -10.10 -25.08
CA LYS A 413 -4.13 -10.72 -24.30
C LYS A 413 -4.77 -11.63 -23.25
N PRO A 414 -4.68 -12.97 -23.38
CA PRO A 414 -5.18 -13.85 -22.34
C PRO A 414 -4.28 -13.74 -21.11
N ILE A 415 -4.89 -13.56 -19.93
CA ILE A 415 -4.16 -13.49 -18.66
C ILE A 415 -4.81 -14.47 -17.69
N LEU A 416 -4.27 -15.68 -17.66
CA LEU A 416 -4.88 -16.85 -17.00
C LEU A 416 -5.06 -16.68 -15.49
N SER A 417 -4.15 -15.98 -14.82
CA SER A 417 -4.21 -15.81 -13.36
C SER A 417 -5.36 -14.92 -12.88
N PHE A 418 -5.99 -14.14 -13.77
CA PHE A 418 -7.02 -13.13 -13.43
C PHE A 418 -8.25 -13.18 -14.35
N SER A 419 -9.33 -13.78 -13.86
CA SER A 419 -10.52 -14.14 -14.67
C SER A 419 -11.41 -12.98 -15.15
N VAL A 420 -11.32 -11.78 -14.55
CA VAL A 420 -12.22 -10.66 -14.88
C VAL A 420 -12.00 -10.15 -16.30
N VAL A 421 -10.74 -10.01 -16.72
CA VAL A 421 -10.40 -9.56 -18.07
C VAL A 421 -10.88 -10.56 -19.10
N GLU A 422 -10.70 -11.86 -18.85
CA GLU A 422 -11.18 -12.92 -19.73
C GLU A 422 -12.71 -12.87 -19.92
N LYS A 423 -13.47 -12.62 -18.84
CA LYS A 423 -14.91 -12.43 -18.91
C LYS A 423 -15.27 -11.24 -19.83
N TYR A 424 -14.66 -10.08 -19.64
CA TYR A 424 -14.92 -8.92 -20.49
C TYR A 424 -14.49 -9.11 -21.95
N GLN A 425 -13.37 -9.80 -22.16
CA GLN A 425 -12.89 -10.16 -23.49
C GLN A 425 -13.89 -11.06 -24.23
N ARG A 426 -14.47 -12.04 -23.54
CA ARG A 426 -15.55 -12.88 -24.11
C ARG A 426 -16.80 -12.07 -24.43
N GLU A 427 -17.27 -11.24 -23.50
CA GLU A 427 -18.43 -10.36 -23.74
C GLU A 427 -18.22 -9.41 -24.94
N LEU A 428 -17.00 -8.90 -25.13
CA LEU A 428 -16.65 -8.07 -26.27
C LEU A 428 -16.78 -8.84 -27.59
N VAL A 429 -16.22 -10.06 -27.65
CA VAL A 429 -16.29 -10.92 -28.85
C VAL A 429 -17.74 -11.25 -29.18
N ASP A 430 -18.54 -11.65 -28.19
CA ASP A 430 -19.95 -11.99 -28.37
C ASP A 430 -20.76 -10.78 -28.87
N CYS A 431 -20.54 -9.60 -28.27
CA CYS A 431 -21.19 -8.35 -28.68
C CYS A 431 -20.89 -7.99 -30.14
N LEU A 432 -19.65 -8.17 -30.57
CA LEU A 432 -19.23 -7.87 -31.95
C LEU A 432 -19.76 -8.92 -32.95
N ALA A 433 -19.78 -10.20 -32.59
CA ALA A 433 -20.34 -11.26 -33.43
C ALA A 433 -21.83 -11.04 -33.73
N VAL A 434 -22.62 -10.65 -32.72
CA VAL A 434 -24.05 -10.31 -32.89
C VAL A 434 -24.21 -9.09 -33.81
N ARG A 435 -23.36 -8.08 -33.68
CA ARG A 435 -23.42 -6.85 -34.49
C ARG A 435 -23.02 -7.09 -35.95
N CYS A 436 -22.00 -7.92 -36.21
CA CYS A 436 -21.64 -8.34 -37.58
C CYS A 436 -22.77 -9.14 -38.24
N SER A 437 -23.48 -9.97 -37.48
CA SER A 437 -24.62 -10.75 -37.98
C SER A 437 -25.80 -9.86 -38.40
N ASN A 438 -26.03 -8.75 -37.69
CA ASN A 438 -27.10 -7.80 -37.97
C ASN A 438 -26.79 -6.79 -39.10
N GLN A 439 -25.55 -6.75 -39.62
CA GLN A 439 -25.18 -5.93 -40.77
C GLN A 439 -25.39 -6.64 -42.13
N VAL A 440 -25.73 -7.93 -42.12
CA VAL A 440 -25.87 -8.78 -43.34
C VAL A 440 -27.34 -8.99 -43.74
N CYS A 441 -28.29 -8.21 -43.20
CA CYS A 441 -29.71 -8.28 -43.58
C CYS A 441 -30.20 -7.00 -44.24
#